data_AF-A0A7C5CBX8-F1
#
_entry.id   AF-A0A7C5CBX8-F1
#
_cell.length_a   1.000
_cell.length_b   1.000
_cell.length_c   1.000
_cell.angle_alpha   90.00
_cell.angle_beta   90.00
_cell.angle_gamma   90.00
#
_symmetry.space_group_name_H-M   'P 1'
#
loop_
_entity.id
_entity.type
_entity.pdbx_description
1 polymer ?
#
loop_
_entity_poly.entity_id
_entity_poly.type
_entity_poly.pdbx_seq_one_letter_code
_entity_poly.pdbx_strand_id
1 'polypeptide(L)'
;MIKANNPKITSWVEVPKNSDFPIQNLPFGVFKTSTAKSHLCSRIGDYIVDLYALANLGLLKGVGIKKKVYKSKTLNKLIGQGKRKGRALRERLSDILN
;
A
#
# COMPACT_ATOMS: atom_id res chain seq x y z
N MET A 1 18.46 1.20 0.38
CA MET A 1 17.34 2.12 0.72
C MET A 1 16.45 2.24 -0.52
N ILE A 2 15.13 2.39 -0.40
CA ILE A 2 14.23 2.55 -1.57
C ILE A 2 13.82 4.02 -1.72
N LYS A 3 13.47 4.44 -2.94
CA LYS A 3 13.07 5.83 -3.25
C LYS A 3 11.96 6.33 -2.31
N ALA A 4 10.99 5.47 -1.98
CA ALA A 4 9.85 5.78 -1.11
C ALA A 4 10.24 6.28 0.29
N ASN A 5 11.43 5.96 0.80
CA ASN A 5 11.86 6.39 2.13
C ASN A 5 12.47 7.81 2.12
N ASN A 6 12.52 8.49 0.98
CA ASN A 6 13.09 9.84 0.89
C ASN A 6 12.20 10.84 1.66
N PRO A 7 12.75 11.55 2.67
CA PRO A 7 11.98 12.49 3.49
C PRO A 7 11.47 13.70 2.71
N LYS A 8 11.98 13.96 1.50
CA LYS A 8 11.51 15.05 0.62
C LYS A 8 10.24 14.70 -0.16
N ILE A 9 9.84 13.43 -0.20
CA ILE A 9 8.60 13.00 -0.86
C ILE A 9 7.42 13.51 -0.04
N THR A 10 6.49 14.19 -0.70
CA THR A 10 5.24 14.68 -0.11
C THR A 10 4.07 13.85 -0.62
N SER A 11 2.89 14.04 -0.07
CA SER A 11 1.69 13.34 -0.51
C SER A 11 0.62 14.35 -0.88
N TRP A 12 -0.16 14.05 -1.92
CA TRP A 12 -1.39 14.82 -2.21
C TRP A 12 -2.52 14.48 -1.23
N VAL A 13 -2.43 13.34 -0.53
CA VAL A 13 -3.26 13.05 0.64
C VAL A 13 -2.74 13.85 1.83
N GLU A 14 -3.64 14.57 2.50
CA GLU A 14 -3.32 15.30 3.73
C GLU A 14 -2.88 14.34 4.84
N VAL A 15 -1.70 14.58 5.40
CA VAL A 15 -1.12 13.78 6.49
C VAL A 15 -0.85 14.71 7.68
N PRO A 16 -1.39 14.42 8.88
CA PRO A 16 -1.08 15.19 10.07
C PRO A 16 0.44 15.21 10.35
N LYS A 17 0.97 16.36 10.78
CA LYS A 17 2.42 16.59 10.98
C LYS A 17 3.10 15.56 11.89
N ASN A 18 2.36 15.01 12.86
CA ASN A 18 2.86 14.03 13.83
C ASN A 18 2.27 12.62 13.59
N SER A 19 1.83 12.32 12.38
CA SER A 19 1.30 11.00 12.05
C SER A 19 2.41 9.96 12.01
N ASP A 20 2.17 8.79 12.61
CA ASP A 20 3.03 7.60 12.45
C ASP A 20 2.97 7.01 11.04
N PHE A 21 2.08 7.51 10.18
CA PHE A 21 1.82 6.99 8.84
C PHE A 21 2.09 8.02 7.74
N PRO A 22 3.31 8.61 7.67
CA PRO A 22 3.68 9.46 6.56
C PRO A 22 3.87 8.61 5.29
N ILE A 23 3.99 9.28 4.13
CA ILE A 23 4.21 8.60 2.85
C ILE A 23 5.50 7.77 2.82
N GLN A 24 6.46 8.03 3.73
CA GLN A 24 7.68 7.25 3.88
C GLN A 24 7.48 5.88 4.56
N ASN A 25 6.38 5.68 5.29
CA ASN A 25 6.13 4.45 6.04
C ASN A 25 5.39 3.41 5.17
N LEU A 26 4.18 3.75 4.72
CA LEU A 26 3.28 2.89 3.94
C LEU A 26 3.32 1.41 4.41
N PRO A 27 2.85 1.12 5.64
CA PRO A 27 2.80 -0.24 6.16
C PRO A 27 1.77 -1.06 5.38
N PHE A 28 1.89 -2.39 5.42
CA PHE A 28 0.88 -3.28 4.84
C PHE A 28 0.01 -3.88 5.94
N GLY A 29 -1.29 -3.92 5.70
CA GLY A 29 -2.27 -4.46 6.63
C GLY A 29 -3.39 -5.21 5.92
N VAL A 30 -4.35 -5.64 6.73
CA VAL A 30 -5.66 -6.13 6.28
C VAL A 30 -6.70 -5.28 7.00
N PHE A 31 -7.69 -4.80 6.27
CA PHE A 31 -8.80 -4.07 6.86
C PHE A 31 -10.12 -4.84 6.67
N LYS A 32 -11.14 -4.42 7.42
CA LYS A 32 -12.53 -4.84 7.25
C LYS A 32 -13.39 -3.63 7.58
N THR A 33 -14.44 -3.40 6.82
CA THR A 33 -15.49 -2.44 7.19
C THR A 33 -16.81 -3.20 7.37
N SER A 34 -17.86 -2.52 7.84
CA SER A 34 -19.21 -3.08 7.92
C SER A 34 -19.76 -3.47 6.54
N THR A 35 -19.32 -2.78 5.48
CA THR A 35 -19.85 -2.91 4.12
C THR A 35 -18.91 -3.62 3.13
N ALA A 36 -17.61 -3.69 3.43
CA ALA A 36 -16.60 -4.24 2.51
C ALA A 36 -15.97 -5.56 3.02
N LYS A 37 -15.68 -6.46 2.08
CA LYS A 37 -14.94 -7.69 2.36
C LYS A 37 -13.50 -7.36 2.73
N SER A 38 -12.89 -8.17 3.61
CA SER A 38 -11.51 -7.95 4.04
C SER A 38 -10.51 -8.13 2.91
N HIS A 39 -9.69 -7.11 2.68
CA HIS A 39 -8.66 -7.06 1.64
C HIS A 39 -7.36 -6.47 2.20
N LEU A 40 -6.27 -6.62 1.43
CA LEU A 40 -5.00 -6.01 1.78
C LEU A 40 -5.07 -4.49 1.60
N CYS A 41 -4.48 -3.76 2.54
CA CYS A 41 -4.39 -2.32 2.49
C CYS A 41 -2.98 -1.81 2.80
N SER A 42 -2.80 -0.51 2.56
CA SER A 42 -1.79 0.30 3.21
C SER A 42 -2.44 1.44 4.01
N ARG A 43 -1.66 2.20 4.77
CA ARG A 43 -2.12 3.35 5.57
C ARG A 43 -1.29 4.59 5.23
N ILE A 44 -1.98 5.72 5.10
CA ILE A 44 -1.38 7.04 4.95
C ILE A 44 -2.20 8.06 5.75
N GLY A 45 -1.58 8.73 6.71
CA GLY A 45 -2.28 9.57 7.69
C GLY A 45 -3.42 8.81 8.36
N ASP A 46 -4.62 9.37 8.23
CA ASP A 46 -5.87 8.84 8.79
C ASP A 46 -6.65 7.98 7.77
N TYR A 47 -6.06 7.73 6.60
CA TYR A 47 -6.70 7.02 5.51
C TYR A 47 -6.13 5.62 5.30
N ILE A 48 -6.99 4.74 4.79
CA ILE A 48 -6.64 3.40 4.34
C ILE A 48 -6.61 3.38 2.81
N VAL A 49 -5.55 2.83 2.24
CA VAL A 49 -5.40 2.61 0.80
C VAL A 49 -5.76 1.17 0.48
N ASP A 50 -6.88 0.94 -0.22
CA ASP A 50 -7.31 -0.40 -0.65
C ASP A 50 -6.47 -0.89 -1.85
N LEU A 51 -5.60 -1.87 -1.62
CA LEU A 51 -4.72 -2.41 -2.64
C LEU A 51 -5.48 -3.25 -3.68
N TYR A 52 -6.61 -3.85 -3.31
CA TYR A 52 -7.43 -4.60 -4.25
C TYR A 52 -8.14 -3.65 -5.21
N ALA A 53 -8.66 -2.52 -4.72
CA ALA A 53 -9.23 -1.47 -5.55
C ALA A 53 -8.19 -0.90 -6.54
N LEU A 54 -6.99 -0.53 -6.05
CA LEU A 54 -5.90 -0.04 -6.93
C LEU A 54 -5.49 -1.07 -7.99
N ALA A 55 -5.44 -2.35 -7.64
CA ALA A 55 -5.15 -3.43 -8.59
C ALA A 55 -6.25 -3.59 -9.65
N ASN A 56 -7.52 -3.40 -9.28
CA ASN A 56 -8.65 -3.45 -10.21
C ASN A 56 -8.62 -2.28 -11.20
N LEU A 57 -8.28 -1.08 -10.72
CA LEU A 57 -8.04 0.11 -11.55
C LEU A 57 -6.78 0.01 -12.42
N GLY A 58 -5.96 -1.02 -12.24
CA GLY A 58 -4.75 -1.24 -13.03
C GLY A 58 -3.57 -0.35 -12.62
N LEU A 59 -3.67 0.35 -11.49
CA LEU A 59 -2.62 1.24 -10.99
C LEU A 59 -1.40 0.48 -10.46
N LEU A 60 -1.57 -0.80 -10.09
CA LEU A 60 -0.48 -1.68 -9.62
C LEU A 60 0.13 -2.56 -10.73
N LYS A 61 -0.08 -2.21 -12.01
CA LYS A 61 0.61 -2.87 -13.13
C LYS A 61 2.13 -2.72 -12.97
N GLY A 62 2.90 -3.75 -13.34
CA GLY A 62 4.36 -3.76 -13.25
C GLY A 62 4.95 -4.25 -11.91
N VAL A 63 4.17 -4.28 -10.82
CA VAL A 63 4.65 -4.77 -9.50
C VAL A 63 4.92 -6.29 -9.48
N GLY A 64 4.37 -7.03 -10.45
CA GLY A 64 4.58 -8.49 -10.56
C GLY A 64 3.83 -9.32 -9.52
N ILE A 65 2.83 -8.75 -8.85
CA ILE A 65 1.93 -9.43 -7.91
C ILE A 65 0.57 -9.63 -8.58
N LYS A 66 0.04 -10.86 -8.53
CA LYS A 66 -1.28 -11.18 -9.11
C LYS A 66 -2.40 -10.53 -8.29
N LYS A 67 -3.43 -10.00 -8.95
CA LYS A 67 -4.58 -9.33 -8.30
C LYS A 67 -5.19 -10.12 -7.13
N LYS A 68 -5.25 -11.46 -7.25
CA LYS A 68 -5.76 -12.37 -6.21
C LYS A 68 -5.04 -12.29 -4.86
N VAL A 69 -3.78 -11.82 -4.83
CA VAL A 69 -3.02 -11.64 -3.59
C VAL A 69 -3.58 -10.46 -2.79
N TYR A 70 -3.92 -9.35 -3.45
CA TYR A 70 -4.50 -8.17 -2.79
C TYR A 70 -5.89 -8.43 -2.22
N LYS A 71 -6.63 -9.40 -2.78
CA LYS A 71 -7.91 -9.87 -2.23
C LYS A 71 -7.78 -10.75 -0.97
N SER A 72 -6.55 -11.07 -0.54
CA SER A 72 -6.30 -11.96 0.59
C SER A 72 -6.80 -11.34 1.91
N LYS A 73 -7.30 -12.20 2.81
CA LYS A 73 -7.68 -11.81 4.19
C LYS A 73 -6.50 -11.83 5.18
N THR A 74 -5.30 -12.20 4.72
CA THR A 74 -4.08 -12.25 5.53
C THR A 74 -2.88 -11.79 4.72
N LEU A 75 -1.84 -11.29 5.42
CA LEU A 75 -0.59 -10.81 4.81
C LEU A 75 0.30 -11.94 4.28
N ASN A 76 0.08 -13.21 4.67
CA ASN A 76 0.97 -14.33 4.34
C ASN A 76 1.20 -14.45 2.83
N LYS A 77 0.16 -14.29 2.00
CA LYS A 77 0.28 -14.39 0.55
C LYS A 77 1.13 -13.26 -0.05
N LEU A 78 1.09 -12.08 0.55
CA LEU A 78 1.91 -10.93 0.15
C LEU A 78 3.36 -11.13 0.60
N ILE A 79 3.58 -11.51 1.86
CA ILE A 79 4.92 -11.78 2.39
C ILE A 79 5.61 -12.91 1.61
N GLY A 80 4.85 -13.96 1.26
CA GLY A 80 5.31 -15.07 0.42
C GLY A 80 5.66 -14.67 -1.03
N GLN A 81 5.32 -13.47 -1.50
CA GLN A 81 5.83 -12.92 -2.75
C GLN A 81 7.32 -12.50 -2.66
N GLY A 82 7.87 -12.44 -1.45
CA GLY A 82 9.25 -12.08 -1.18
C GLY A 82 9.47 -10.57 -1.06
N LYS A 83 10.59 -10.21 -0.40
CA LYS A 83 10.95 -8.82 -0.08
C LYS A 83 11.03 -7.91 -1.31
N ARG A 84 11.49 -8.43 -2.46
CA ARG A 84 11.62 -7.64 -3.71
C ARG A 84 10.27 -7.13 -4.21
N LYS A 85 9.24 -7.99 -4.24
CA LYS A 85 7.90 -7.60 -4.67
C LYS A 85 7.22 -6.68 -3.65
N GLY A 86 7.46 -6.90 -2.35
CA GLY A 86 7.01 -5.97 -1.30
C GLY A 86 7.62 -4.57 -1.43
N ARG A 87 8.91 -4.48 -1.77
CA ARG A 87 9.59 -3.19 -2.06
C ARG A 87 9.00 -2.51 -3.30
N ALA A 88 8.86 -3.24 -4.40
CA ALA A 88 8.26 -2.71 -5.64
C ALA A 88 6.81 -2.22 -5.41
N LEU A 89 6.04 -2.91 -4.58
CA LEU A 89 4.71 -2.46 -4.19
C LEU A 89 4.76 -1.15 -3.40
N ARG A 90 5.67 -1.04 -2.42
CA ARG A 90 5.82 0.20 -1.63
C ARG A 90 6.28 1.38 -2.48
N GLU A 91 7.23 1.16 -3.39
CA GLU A 91 7.66 2.19 -4.36
C GLU A 91 6.49 2.64 -5.23
N ARG A 92 5.72 1.69 -5.77
CA ARG A 92 4.56 2.03 -6.59
C ARG A 92 3.50 2.80 -5.82
N LEU A 93 3.24 2.47 -4.56
CA LEU A 93 2.31 3.23 -3.72
C LEU A 93 2.80 4.64 -3.44
N SER A 94 4.10 4.79 -3.14
CA SER A 94 4.70 6.11 -2.96
C SER A 94 4.61 6.95 -4.24
N ASP A 95 4.82 6.38 -5.42
CA ASP A 95 4.66 7.11 -6.68
C ASP A 95 3.19 7.49 -6.98
N ILE A 96 2.21 6.69 -6.54
CA ILE A 96 0.78 6.99 -6.72
C ILE A 96 0.32 8.08 -5.76
N LEU A 97 0.87 8.13 -4.54
CA LEU A 97 0.43 9.01 -3.46
C LEU A 97 1.21 10.33 -3.42
N ASN A 98 2.32 10.45 -4.15
CA ASN A 98 3.15 11.65 -4.22
C ASN A 98 2.64 12.66 -5.26
#